data_AF-A0A9P0YXH6-F1
#
_entry.id   AF-A0A9P0YXH6-F1
#
_cell.length_a   1.000
_cell.length_b   1.000
_cell.length_c   1.000
_cell.angle_alpha   90.00
_cell.angle_beta   90.00
_cell.angle_gamma   90.00
#
_symmetry.space_group_name_H-M   'P 1'
#
loop_
_entity.id
_entity.type
_entity.pdbx_description
1 polymer ?
#
loop_
_entity_poly.entity_id
_entity_poly.type
_entity_poly.pdbx_seq_one_letter_code
_entity_poly.pdbx_strand_id
1 'polypeptide(L)'
;MQVARPPSPPLFSTPSIPGRSFLRFSWPKRVGFSFSNVCCVAPLLPAAVREEDGFSKYSSYLFELSPDEEEALTEYSISKIYEVYQNKPFVVLRRLLHIVSTFGKWFALRYIDSLSGRVEEMFKVRAEGLRKILVQLGPAYVKIAQAISSRPDLIPPSYLDELSLLQDQITPFPNEVAFSKIEQELGFPLDVLYSEVSPDPVAAASLGQVYQARLRSSKQVVAVKVQRPGVQAAISLDMLILRFLAGLVRKAGKFNTDLQAVVDEWASSLFQEMDYKREADNAVKFSYMVTLRMLWFQRCICHKLLTKFSPCNG
;
A
#
# COMPACT_ATOMS: atom_id res chain seq x y z
N MET A 1 -1.46 73.60 -14.68
CA MET A 1 -1.76 72.76 -15.86
C MET A 1 -2.32 71.43 -15.39
N GLN A 2 -3.65 71.31 -15.36
CA GLN A 2 -4.34 70.07 -15.01
C GLN A 2 -4.69 69.35 -16.31
N VAL A 3 -4.19 68.13 -16.48
CA VAL A 3 -4.46 67.29 -17.65
C VAL A 3 -5.67 66.41 -17.34
N ALA A 4 -6.69 66.51 -18.20
CA ALA A 4 -7.98 65.85 -18.08
C ALA A 4 -7.88 64.32 -18.20
N ARG A 5 -8.70 63.60 -17.42
CA ARG A 5 -8.86 62.14 -17.53
C ARG A 5 -9.90 61.80 -18.62
N PRO A 6 -9.68 60.76 -19.44
CA PRO A 6 -10.65 60.31 -20.43
C PRO A 6 -11.85 59.56 -19.80
N PRO A 7 -13.00 59.52 -20.51
CA PRO A 7 -14.28 59.00 -20.00
C PRO A 7 -14.31 57.47 -19.89
N SER A 8 -15.08 56.97 -18.92
CA SER A 8 -15.33 55.55 -18.66
C SER A 8 -16.21 54.89 -19.72
N PRO A 9 -15.91 53.64 -20.15
CA PRO A 9 -16.71 52.89 -21.13
C PRO A 9 -18.01 52.30 -20.53
N PRO A 10 -19.00 51.95 -21.37
CA PRO A 10 -20.36 51.62 -20.94
C PRO A 10 -20.47 50.23 -20.30
N LEU A 11 -21.40 50.12 -19.35
CA LEU A 11 -21.77 48.91 -18.63
C LEU A 11 -22.42 47.88 -19.57
N PHE A 12 -21.78 46.71 -19.72
CA PHE A 12 -22.38 45.55 -20.35
C PHE A 12 -23.35 44.86 -19.38
N SER A 13 -24.60 44.74 -19.80
CA SER A 13 -25.67 43.98 -19.15
C SER A 13 -25.49 42.48 -19.42
N THR A 14 -25.36 41.68 -18.35
CA THR A 14 -25.36 40.22 -18.41
C THR A 14 -26.80 39.68 -18.40
N PRO A 15 -27.10 38.62 -19.18
CA PRO A 15 -28.43 38.02 -19.20
C PRO A 15 -28.69 37.19 -17.93
N SER A 16 -29.92 37.31 -17.43
CA SER A 16 -30.45 36.68 -16.22
C SER A 16 -30.74 35.18 -16.42
N ILE A 17 -30.17 34.35 -15.55
CA ILE A 17 -30.49 32.92 -15.41
C ILE A 17 -31.49 32.78 -14.24
N PRO A 18 -32.62 32.07 -14.40
CA PRO A 18 -33.64 31.97 -13.37
C PRO A 18 -33.22 31.05 -12.21
N GLY A 19 -33.69 31.41 -11.02
CA GLY A 19 -33.17 30.98 -9.72
C GLY A 19 -33.47 29.54 -9.32
N ARG A 20 -32.50 28.96 -8.58
CA ARG A 20 -32.74 27.86 -7.63
C ARG A 20 -32.64 28.42 -6.22
N SER A 21 -33.72 28.22 -5.48
CA SER A 21 -33.89 28.59 -4.08
C SER A 21 -32.94 27.80 -3.18
N PHE A 22 -32.21 28.53 -2.34
CA PHE A 22 -31.50 28.01 -1.17
C PHE A 22 -32.52 27.51 -0.15
N LEU A 23 -32.63 26.19 0.02
CA LEU A 23 -33.36 25.60 1.14
C LEU A 23 -32.40 25.38 2.32
N ARG A 24 -32.72 26.07 3.41
CA ARG A 24 -32.16 25.95 4.76
C ARG A 24 -32.11 24.48 5.20
N PHE A 25 -30.93 24.02 5.58
CA PHE A 25 -30.77 22.74 6.27
C PHE A 25 -30.97 22.94 7.77
N SER A 26 -32.19 22.69 8.26
CA SER A 26 -32.51 22.61 9.68
C SER A 26 -32.17 21.21 10.20
N TRP A 27 -31.32 21.12 11.22
CA TRP A 27 -31.05 19.88 11.95
C TRP A 27 -32.29 19.45 12.75
N PRO A 28 -32.85 18.24 12.54
CA PRO A 28 -33.87 17.72 13.43
C PRO A 28 -33.25 17.24 14.76
N LYS A 29 -34.03 17.43 15.82
CA LYS A 29 -33.69 17.13 17.21
C LYS A 29 -33.51 15.62 17.44
N ARG A 30 -32.66 15.29 18.42
CA ARG A 30 -32.41 13.96 19.01
C ARG A 30 -33.66 13.08 19.08
N VAL A 31 -33.59 11.91 18.45
CA VAL A 31 -34.47 10.77 18.70
C VAL A 31 -33.56 9.60 19.09
N GLY A 32 -33.77 9.03 20.28
CA GLY A 32 -33.05 7.86 20.76
C GLY A 32 -33.36 6.65 19.89
N PHE A 33 -32.34 5.99 19.37
CA PHE A 33 -32.48 4.78 18.57
C PHE A 33 -32.09 3.56 19.40
N SER A 34 -33.11 2.75 19.68
CA SER A 34 -33.00 1.35 20.09
C SER A 34 -32.42 0.55 18.92
N PHE A 35 -31.27 -0.10 19.12
CA PHE A 35 -30.70 -1.02 18.15
C PHE A 35 -31.49 -2.32 18.16
N SER A 36 -32.32 -2.54 17.14
CA SER A 36 -32.83 -3.85 16.79
C SER A 36 -32.76 -4.00 15.28
N ASN A 37 -31.91 -4.95 14.87
CA ASN A 37 -31.93 -5.73 13.63
C ASN A 37 -32.32 -5.01 12.34
N VAL A 38 -31.33 -4.70 11.49
CA VAL A 38 -31.13 -5.26 10.14
C VAL A 38 -29.79 -4.70 9.65
N CYS A 39 -28.72 -5.50 9.68
CA CYS A 39 -27.58 -5.30 8.79
C CYS A 39 -27.66 -6.39 7.74
N CYS A 40 -27.80 -5.97 6.48
CA CYS A 40 -27.70 -6.85 5.32
C CYS A 40 -26.33 -7.53 5.33
N VAL A 41 -26.34 -8.83 5.65
CA VAL A 41 -25.21 -9.72 5.48
C VAL A 41 -25.04 -9.90 3.97
N ALA A 42 -23.97 -9.33 3.41
CA ALA A 42 -23.51 -9.72 2.09
C ALA A 42 -23.27 -11.25 2.11
N PRO A 43 -23.67 -12.02 1.08
CA PRO A 43 -23.54 -13.46 1.12
C PRO A 43 -22.08 -13.84 1.33
N LEU A 44 -21.80 -14.51 2.45
CA LEU A 44 -20.56 -15.23 2.68
C LEU A 44 -20.41 -16.22 1.53
N LEU A 45 -19.50 -15.94 0.61
CA LEU A 45 -19.03 -16.92 -0.36
C LEU A 45 -18.61 -18.18 0.43
N PRO A 46 -19.05 -19.37 0.02
CA PRO A 46 -18.71 -20.60 0.73
C PRO A 46 -17.20 -20.75 0.74
N ALA A 47 -16.65 -21.15 1.90
CA ALA A 47 -15.22 -21.36 2.16
C ALA A 47 -14.49 -21.81 0.89
N ALA A 48 -13.87 -20.83 0.22
CA ALA A 48 -13.29 -21.03 -1.09
C ALA A 48 -12.23 -22.12 -0.96
N VAL A 49 -12.17 -23.00 -1.96
CA VAL A 49 -10.95 -23.76 -2.26
C VAL A 49 -9.79 -22.77 -2.13
N ARG A 50 -8.94 -22.96 -1.12
CA ARG A 50 -7.87 -22.01 -0.77
C ARG A 50 -6.92 -21.93 -1.95
N GLU A 51 -7.16 -20.98 -2.86
CA GLU A 51 -6.21 -20.67 -3.92
C GLU A 51 -4.94 -20.18 -3.24
N GLU A 52 -3.89 -20.99 -3.28
CA GLU A 52 -2.57 -20.58 -2.83
C GLU A 52 -2.19 -19.28 -3.55
N ASP A 53 -1.78 -18.27 -2.78
CA ASP A 53 -1.38 -17.00 -3.36
C ASP A 53 -0.17 -17.20 -4.30
N GLY A 54 -0.19 -16.51 -5.43
CA GLY A 54 0.82 -16.69 -6.47
C GLY A 54 2.24 -16.48 -5.96
N PHE A 55 2.45 -15.54 -5.03
CA PHE A 55 3.78 -15.29 -4.48
C PHE A 55 4.32 -16.52 -3.72
N SER A 56 3.55 -17.09 -2.79
CA SER A 56 3.93 -18.28 -2.03
C SER A 56 4.23 -19.46 -2.96
N LYS A 57 3.40 -19.66 -3.98
CA LYS A 57 3.57 -20.74 -4.97
C LYS A 57 4.90 -20.65 -5.73
N TYR A 58 5.33 -19.46 -6.13
CA TYR A 58 6.53 -19.28 -6.95
C TYR A 58 7.78 -18.90 -6.16
N SER A 59 7.67 -18.51 -4.89
CA SER A 59 8.78 -17.93 -4.11
C SER A 59 9.06 -18.64 -2.79
N SER A 60 8.34 -19.72 -2.44
CA SER A 60 8.52 -20.47 -1.18
C SER A 60 9.96 -20.92 -0.92
N TYR A 61 10.74 -21.22 -1.96
CA TYR A 61 12.15 -21.59 -1.86
C TYR A 61 13.06 -20.48 -1.30
N LEU A 62 12.55 -19.25 -1.17
CA LEU A 62 13.28 -18.11 -0.60
C LEU A 62 13.08 -17.98 0.92
N PHE A 63 12.17 -18.76 1.51
CA PHE A 63 11.69 -18.52 2.88
C PHE A 63 12.63 -19.09 3.95
N GLU A 64 13.56 -19.95 3.54
CA GLU A 64 14.56 -20.54 4.42
C GLU A 64 15.79 -19.63 4.51
N LEU A 65 15.85 -18.85 5.59
CA LEU A 65 17.00 -18.03 5.96
C LEU A 65 17.60 -18.53 7.28
N SER A 66 18.93 -18.45 7.43
CA SER A 66 19.53 -18.60 8.76
C SER A 66 19.24 -17.35 9.62
N PRO A 67 19.29 -17.45 10.97
CA PRO A 67 19.09 -16.30 11.84
C PRO A 67 20.01 -15.11 11.50
N ASP A 68 21.27 -15.40 11.16
CA ASP A 68 22.25 -14.38 10.76
C ASP A 68 21.85 -13.68 9.44
N GLU A 69 21.26 -14.44 8.50
CA GLU A 69 20.76 -13.89 7.24
C GLU A 69 19.51 -13.03 7.45
N GLU A 70 18.59 -13.44 8.33
CA GLU A 70 17.41 -12.63 8.68
C GLU A 70 17.82 -11.29 9.31
N GLU A 71 18.79 -11.32 10.22
CA GLU A 71 19.34 -10.11 10.83
C GLU A 71 20.02 -9.21 9.78
N ALA A 72 20.84 -9.80 8.88
CA ALA A 72 21.50 -9.06 7.82
C ALA A 72 20.53 -8.37 6.86
N LEU A 73 19.37 -8.98 6.62
CA LEU A 73 18.33 -8.46 5.71
C LEU A 73 17.33 -7.52 6.40
N THR A 74 17.47 -7.20 7.69
CA THR A 74 16.48 -6.37 8.42
C THR A 74 16.50 -4.92 7.95
N GLU A 75 17.67 -4.41 7.58
CA GLU A 75 17.81 -3.05 7.04
C GLU A 75 18.32 -3.09 5.61
N TYR A 76 17.89 -2.13 4.79
CA TYR A 76 18.39 -2.03 3.44
C TYR A 76 19.87 -1.67 3.44
N SER A 77 20.69 -2.62 2.99
CA SER A 77 22.09 -2.40 2.67
C SER A 77 22.47 -3.30 1.50
N ILE A 78 22.83 -2.70 0.38
CA ILE A 78 23.20 -3.47 -0.81
C ILE A 78 24.40 -4.38 -0.55
N SER A 79 25.34 -3.96 0.31
CA SER A 79 26.52 -4.76 0.68
C SER A 79 26.11 -6.01 1.46
N LYS A 80 25.23 -5.88 2.46
CA LYS A 80 24.74 -7.03 3.25
C LYS A 80 23.93 -8.00 2.38
N ILE A 81 23.04 -7.47 1.54
CA ILE A 81 22.26 -8.27 0.59
C ILE A 81 23.19 -9.05 -0.34
N TYR A 82 24.22 -8.40 -0.87
CA TYR A 82 25.21 -9.07 -1.72
C TYR A 82 25.95 -10.18 -0.98
N GLU A 83 26.36 -9.94 0.27
CA GLU A 83 27.06 -10.95 1.09
C GLU A 83 26.23 -12.22 1.33
N VAL A 84 24.91 -12.08 1.50
CA VAL A 84 23.98 -13.22 1.61
C VAL A 84 23.86 -13.97 0.29
N TYR A 85 23.65 -13.27 -0.83
CA TYR A 85 23.31 -13.91 -2.10
C TYR A 85 24.51 -14.30 -2.97
N GLN A 86 25.71 -13.78 -2.73
CA GLN A 86 26.93 -14.22 -3.43
C GLN A 86 27.21 -15.72 -3.19
N ASN A 87 26.82 -16.23 -2.01
CA ASN A 87 26.96 -17.64 -1.64
C ASN A 87 25.79 -18.52 -2.16
N LYS A 88 24.76 -17.90 -2.76
CA LYS A 88 23.55 -18.59 -3.26
C LYS A 88 23.33 -18.31 -4.76
N PRO A 89 24.31 -18.53 -5.65
CA PRO A 89 24.22 -18.14 -7.07
C PRO A 89 23.06 -18.83 -7.82
N PHE A 90 22.74 -20.07 -7.47
CA PHE A 90 21.60 -20.78 -8.07
C PHE A 90 20.25 -20.17 -7.69
N VAL A 91 20.12 -19.63 -6.48
CA VAL A 91 18.91 -18.93 -6.02
C VAL A 91 18.72 -17.65 -6.82
N VAL A 92 19.79 -16.88 -6.99
CA VAL A 92 19.80 -15.65 -7.81
C VAL A 92 19.48 -15.96 -9.27
N LEU A 93 20.15 -16.95 -9.86
CA LEU A 93 19.94 -17.34 -11.25
C LEU A 93 18.51 -17.83 -11.49
N ARG A 94 17.98 -18.69 -10.60
CA ARG A 94 16.60 -19.17 -10.68
C ARG A 94 15.61 -18.01 -10.64
N ARG A 95 15.79 -17.07 -9.72
CA ARG A 95 14.92 -15.89 -9.61
C ARG A 95 15.01 -15.00 -10.84
N LEU A 96 16.23 -14.72 -11.33
CA LEU A 96 16.45 -13.94 -12.54
C LEU A 96 15.78 -14.59 -13.76
N LEU A 97 15.95 -15.90 -13.95
CA LEU A 97 15.31 -16.63 -15.04
C LEU A 97 13.79 -16.61 -14.93
N HIS A 98 13.24 -16.70 -13.72
CA HIS A 98 11.79 -16.59 -13.50
C HIS A 98 11.27 -15.19 -13.88
N ILE A 99 11.94 -14.13 -13.45
CA ILE A 99 11.58 -12.74 -13.81
C ILE A 99 11.66 -12.54 -15.32
N VAL A 100 12.81 -12.90 -15.93
CA VAL A 100 13.07 -12.72 -17.37
C VAL A 100 12.12 -13.54 -18.22
N SER A 101 11.84 -14.80 -17.87
CA SER A 101 10.90 -15.63 -18.63
C SER A 101 9.46 -15.13 -18.54
N THR A 102 9.03 -14.65 -17.37
CA THR A 102 7.67 -14.15 -17.15
C THR A 102 7.42 -12.86 -17.93
N PHE A 103 8.32 -11.87 -17.82
CA PHE A 103 8.24 -10.65 -18.63
C PHE A 103 8.51 -10.92 -20.12
N GLY A 104 9.49 -11.77 -20.43
CA GLY A 104 9.85 -12.11 -21.81
C GLY A 104 8.69 -12.73 -22.58
N LYS A 105 7.92 -13.62 -21.95
CA LYS A 105 6.69 -14.17 -22.54
C LYS A 105 5.66 -13.06 -22.82
N TRP A 106 5.47 -12.13 -21.88
CA TRP A 106 4.54 -11.01 -22.06
C TRP A 106 4.98 -10.08 -23.20
N PHE A 107 6.27 -9.73 -23.27
CA PHE A 107 6.82 -8.91 -24.36
C PHE A 107 6.75 -9.61 -25.71
N ALA A 108 7.04 -10.91 -25.79
CA ALA A 108 6.93 -11.69 -27.02
C ALA A 108 5.50 -11.70 -27.55
N LEU A 109 4.52 -11.93 -26.67
CA LEU A 109 3.11 -11.87 -27.03
C LEU A 109 2.69 -10.45 -27.49
N ARG A 110 3.16 -9.41 -26.79
CA ARG A 110 2.91 -8.01 -27.18
C ARG A 110 3.54 -7.65 -28.52
N TYR A 111 4.70 -8.22 -28.84
CA TYR A 111 5.36 -8.08 -30.13
C TYR A 111 4.60 -8.78 -31.26
N ILE A 112 4.10 -10.00 -31.02
CA ILE A 112 3.23 -10.72 -31.96
C ILE A 112 1.95 -9.94 -32.26
N ASP A 113 1.31 -9.34 -31.25
CA ASP A 113 0.14 -8.48 -31.46
C ASP A 113 0.47 -7.27 -32.33
N SER A 114 1.67 -6.71 -32.17
CA SER A 114 2.18 -5.61 -32.99
C SER A 114 2.33 -6.01 -34.45
N LEU A 115 2.87 -7.20 -34.71
CA LEU A 115 3.00 -7.72 -36.07
C LEU A 115 1.64 -8.08 -36.68
N SER A 116 0.69 -8.51 -35.86
CA SER A 116 -0.65 -8.92 -36.29
C SER A 116 -1.65 -7.77 -36.43
N GLY A 117 -1.24 -6.52 -36.10
CA GLY A 117 -2.10 -5.35 -36.12
C GLY A 117 -3.20 -5.33 -35.04
N ARG A 118 -3.11 -6.19 -34.01
CA ARG A 118 -4.14 -6.37 -32.96
C ARG A 118 -3.82 -5.65 -31.65
N VAL A 119 -2.94 -4.64 -31.70
CA VAL A 119 -2.43 -3.96 -30.50
C VAL A 119 -3.55 -3.35 -29.67
N GLU A 120 -4.47 -2.65 -30.32
CA GLU A 120 -5.57 -1.95 -29.64
C GLU A 120 -6.59 -2.94 -29.06
N GLU A 121 -6.90 -4.00 -29.82
CA GLU A 121 -7.83 -5.05 -29.39
C GLU A 121 -7.31 -5.81 -28.17
N MET A 122 -6.01 -6.15 -28.16
CA MET A 122 -5.38 -6.91 -27.09
C MET A 122 -4.94 -6.05 -25.90
N PHE A 123 -5.08 -4.72 -25.98
CA PHE A 123 -4.51 -3.81 -25.00
C PHE A 123 -4.97 -4.10 -23.57
N LYS A 124 -6.28 -4.30 -23.37
CA LYS A 124 -6.86 -4.66 -22.07
C LYS A 124 -6.37 -6.03 -21.57
N VAL A 125 -6.31 -7.03 -22.46
CA VAL A 125 -5.81 -8.37 -22.14
C VAL A 125 -4.33 -8.32 -21.69
N ARG A 126 -3.53 -7.45 -22.31
CA ARG A 126 -2.13 -7.26 -21.94
C ARG A 126 -1.97 -6.50 -20.62
N ALA A 127 -2.82 -5.52 -20.35
CA ALA A 127 -2.86 -4.82 -19.07
C ALA A 127 -3.22 -5.78 -17.91
N GLU A 128 -4.25 -6.59 -18.08
CA GLU A 128 -4.63 -7.62 -17.10
C GLU A 128 -3.51 -8.66 -16.93
N GLY A 129 -2.88 -9.08 -18.03
CA GLY A 129 -1.74 -9.98 -18.02
C GLY A 129 -0.55 -9.40 -17.25
N LEU A 130 -0.26 -8.11 -17.39
CA LEU A 130 0.80 -7.44 -16.63
C LEU A 130 0.48 -7.43 -15.15
N ARG A 131 -0.75 -7.07 -14.76
CA ARG A 131 -1.21 -7.11 -13.36
C ARG A 131 -0.97 -8.49 -12.73
N LYS A 132 -1.39 -9.57 -13.42
CA LYS A 132 -1.18 -10.96 -12.96
C LYS A 132 0.30 -11.31 -12.77
N ILE A 133 1.16 -10.87 -13.70
CA ILE A 133 2.61 -11.06 -13.60
C ILE A 133 3.17 -10.35 -12.37
N LEU A 134 2.77 -9.11 -12.10
CA LEU A 134 3.27 -8.34 -10.95
C LEU A 134 2.85 -8.99 -9.62
N VAL A 135 1.61 -9.48 -9.52
CA VAL A 135 1.14 -10.25 -8.35
C VAL A 135 1.94 -11.56 -8.20
N GLN A 136 2.18 -12.27 -9.30
CA GLN A 136 2.92 -13.53 -9.30
C GLN A 136 4.38 -13.35 -8.87
N LEU A 137 5.04 -12.29 -9.34
CA LEU A 137 6.43 -12.00 -8.96
C LEU A 137 6.51 -11.58 -7.49
N GLY A 138 5.51 -10.87 -6.98
CA GLY A 138 5.32 -10.69 -5.55
C GLY A 138 5.49 -9.25 -5.06
N PRO A 139 5.73 -9.07 -3.74
CA PRO A 139 5.49 -7.80 -3.07
C PRO A 139 6.29 -6.61 -3.61
N ALA A 140 7.54 -6.82 -4.02
CA ALA A 140 8.36 -5.77 -4.62
C ALA A 140 7.69 -5.19 -5.87
N TYR A 141 7.28 -6.06 -6.79
CA TYR A 141 6.68 -5.67 -8.07
C TYR A 141 5.28 -5.06 -7.90
N VAL A 142 4.50 -5.57 -6.95
CA VAL A 142 3.22 -4.95 -6.58
C VAL A 142 3.42 -3.54 -6.05
N LYS A 143 4.43 -3.31 -5.20
CA LYS A 143 4.77 -1.98 -4.67
C LYS A 143 5.26 -1.03 -5.76
N ILE A 144 6.04 -1.51 -6.72
CA ILE A 144 6.43 -0.72 -7.91
C ILE A 144 5.17 -0.33 -8.69
N ALA A 145 4.27 -1.28 -8.91
CA ALA A 145 3.02 -1.03 -9.62
C ALA A 145 2.15 0.03 -8.94
N GLN A 146 2.01 -0.07 -7.61
CA GLN A 146 1.28 0.91 -6.79
C GLN A 146 1.91 2.30 -6.92
N ALA A 147 3.24 2.40 -6.82
CA ALA A 147 3.97 3.66 -6.98
C ALA A 147 3.73 4.27 -8.37
N ILE A 148 3.80 3.47 -9.44
CA ILE A 148 3.56 3.93 -10.82
C ILE A 148 2.09 4.32 -11.00
N SER A 149 1.13 3.56 -10.45
CA SER A 149 -0.30 3.84 -10.57
C SER A 149 -0.73 5.16 -9.92
N SER A 150 0.04 5.66 -8.96
CA SER A 150 -0.21 6.98 -8.37
C SER A 150 0.15 8.16 -9.30
N ARG A 151 0.83 7.85 -10.42
CA ARG A 151 1.29 8.81 -11.43
C ARG A 151 0.67 8.49 -12.80
N PRO A 152 -0.57 8.94 -13.07
CA PRO A 152 -1.29 8.64 -14.31
C PRO A 152 -0.62 9.24 -15.56
N ASP A 153 0.33 10.15 -15.41
CA ASP A 153 1.18 10.68 -16.48
C ASP A 153 2.16 9.64 -17.06
N LEU A 154 2.44 8.55 -16.34
CA LEU A 154 3.46 7.58 -16.70
C LEU A 154 2.94 6.35 -17.45
N ILE A 155 1.63 6.06 -17.38
CA ILE A 155 1.06 4.84 -17.92
C ILE A 155 -0.27 5.09 -18.64
N PRO A 156 -0.59 4.33 -19.70
CA PRO A 156 -1.86 4.48 -20.40
C PRO A 156 -3.08 4.11 -19.53
N PRO A 157 -4.28 4.66 -19.81
CA PRO A 157 -5.46 4.48 -18.97
C PRO A 157 -5.83 3.01 -18.68
N SER A 158 -5.82 2.11 -19.66
CA SER A 158 -6.19 0.70 -19.37
C SER A 158 -5.17 -0.03 -18.49
N TYR A 159 -3.90 0.38 -18.51
CA TYR A 159 -2.92 -0.13 -17.55
C TYR A 159 -3.15 0.49 -16.17
N LEU A 160 -3.48 1.78 -16.11
CA LEU A 160 -3.83 2.46 -14.86
C LEU A 160 -5.01 1.77 -14.16
N ASP A 161 -6.07 1.46 -14.90
CA ASP A 161 -7.27 0.79 -14.38
C ASP A 161 -6.91 -0.57 -13.76
N GLU A 162 -6.14 -1.39 -14.47
CA GLU A 162 -5.69 -2.69 -13.97
C GLU A 162 -4.73 -2.58 -12.78
N LEU A 163 -3.75 -1.67 -12.83
CA LEU A 163 -2.80 -1.49 -11.73
C LEU A 163 -3.45 -0.88 -10.49
N SER A 164 -4.54 -0.12 -10.65
CA SER A 164 -5.33 0.41 -9.53
C SER A 164 -5.99 -0.71 -8.73
N LEU A 165 -6.33 -1.84 -9.36
CA LEU A 165 -6.84 -3.03 -8.66
C LEU A 165 -5.79 -3.66 -7.72
N LEU A 166 -4.50 -3.32 -7.85
CA LEU A 166 -3.46 -3.76 -6.91
C LEU A 166 -3.44 -2.92 -5.63
N GLN A 167 -4.18 -1.82 -5.58
CA GLN A 167 -4.43 -1.07 -4.34
C GLN A 167 -5.53 -1.75 -3.51
N ASP A 168 -6.36 -2.59 -4.12
CA ASP A 168 -7.38 -3.41 -3.47
C ASP A 168 -6.79 -4.68 -2.83
N GLN A 169 -7.60 -5.37 -2.00
CA GLN A 169 -7.16 -6.53 -1.22
C GLN A 169 -6.59 -7.65 -2.11
N ILE A 170 -5.39 -8.13 -1.75
CA ILE A 170 -4.71 -9.24 -2.46
C ILE A 170 -5.10 -10.56 -1.80
N THR A 171 -5.03 -11.67 -2.54
CA THR A 171 -5.27 -13.01 -2.00
C THR A 171 -4.47 -13.26 -0.71
N PRO A 172 -5.14 -13.63 0.39
CA PRO A 172 -4.48 -13.94 1.65
C PRO A 172 -3.65 -15.24 1.54
N PHE A 173 -2.51 -15.29 2.24
CA PHE A 173 -1.82 -16.54 2.54
C PHE A 173 -2.55 -17.31 3.67
N PRO A 174 -2.27 -18.63 3.86
CA PRO A 174 -3.00 -19.46 4.82
C PRO A 174 -2.93 -18.94 6.27
N ASN A 175 -4.08 -18.93 6.94
CA ASN A 175 -4.21 -18.41 8.30
C ASN A 175 -3.39 -19.22 9.30
N GLU A 176 -3.21 -20.51 9.05
CA GLU A 176 -2.37 -21.39 9.87
C GLU A 176 -0.92 -20.87 9.91
N VAL A 177 -0.38 -20.43 8.77
CA VAL A 177 0.96 -19.86 8.69
C VAL A 177 1.03 -18.49 9.40
N ALA A 178 -0.01 -17.66 9.26
CA ALA A 178 -0.09 -16.37 9.95
C ALA A 178 -0.10 -16.54 11.47
N PHE A 179 -0.92 -17.46 11.95
CA PHE A 179 -1.09 -17.75 13.37
C PHE A 179 0.18 -18.34 13.98
N SER A 180 0.82 -19.31 13.33
CA SER A 180 2.12 -19.81 13.77
C SER A 180 3.19 -18.73 13.82
N LYS A 181 3.20 -17.79 12.86
CA LYS A 181 4.15 -16.66 12.86
C LYS A 181 3.92 -15.72 14.05
N ILE A 182 2.66 -15.41 14.39
CA ILE A 182 2.32 -14.62 15.59
C ILE A 182 2.87 -15.30 16.85
N GLU A 183 2.60 -16.59 17.02
CA GLU A 183 3.02 -17.35 18.20
C GLU A 183 4.55 -17.42 18.31
N GLN A 184 5.23 -17.62 17.18
CA GLN A 184 6.69 -17.66 17.12
C GLN A 184 7.32 -16.32 17.52
N GLU A 185 6.81 -15.19 17.01
CA GLU A 185 7.39 -13.87 17.28
C GLU A 185 7.06 -13.35 18.67
N LEU A 186 5.88 -13.67 19.20
CA LEU A 186 5.45 -13.23 20.53
C LEU A 186 5.85 -14.23 21.64
N GLY A 187 6.20 -15.47 21.30
CA GLY A 187 6.64 -16.49 22.25
C GLY A 187 5.53 -17.11 23.09
N PHE A 188 4.26 -16.87 22.75
CA PHE A 188 3.09 -17.39 23.47
C PHE A 188 2.01 -17.88 22.50
N PRO A 189 1.25 -18.93 22.89
CA PRO A 189 0.07 -19.35 22.15
C PRO A 189 -0.97 -18.24 21.96
N LEU A 190 -1.70 -18.25 20.84
CA LEU A 190 -2.73 -17.26 20.52
C LEU A 190 -3.84 -17.19 21.57
N ASP A 191 -4.22 -18.32 22.15
CA ASP A 191 -5.27 -18.41 23.17
C ASP A 191 -4.84 -17.76 24.50
N VAL A 192 -3.54 -17.69 24.81
CA VAL A 192 -3.00 -16.96 25.96
C VAL A 192 -3.06 -15.46 25.72
N LEU A 193 -2.69 -15.01 24.52
CA LEU A 193 -2.60 -13.60 24.15
C LEU A 193 -3.98 -12.95 23.94
N TYR A 194 -4.87 -13.68 23.26
CA TYR A 194 -6.16 -13.18 22.80
C TYR A 194 -7.32 -14.03 23.32
N SER A 195 -8.43 -13.38 23.66
CA SER A 195 -9.69 -14.09 23.96
C SER A 195 -10.47 -14.45 22.70
N GLU A 196 -10.30 -13.67 21.63
CA GLU A 196 -10.96 -13.85 20.34
C GLU A 196 -9.99 -13.38 19.23
N VAL A 197 -9.92 -14.11 18.13
CA VAL A 197 -9.20 -13.72 16.90
C VAL A 197 -10.13 -14.04 15.72
N SER A 198 -10.22 -13.14 14.74
CA SER A 198 -11.04 -13.37 13.55
C SER A 198 -10.52 -14.59 12.78
N PRO A 199 -11.41 -15.50 12.32
CA PRO A 199 -10.99 -16.69 11.59
C PRO A 199 -10.36 -16.35 10.24
N ASP A 200 -10.79 -15.24 9.64
CA ASP A 200 -10.29 -14.69 8.39
C ASP A 200 -9.65 -13.31 8.60
N PRO A 201 -8.69 -12.90 7.75
CA PRO A 201 -8.11 -11.57 7.82
C PRO A 201 -9.16 -10.49 7.47
N VAL A 202 -9.17 -9.39 8.22
CA VAL A 202 -10.00 -8.22 7.91
C VAL A 202 -9.45 -7.40 6.73
N ALA A 203 -8.15 -7.54 6.46
CA ALA A 203 -7.49 -6.95 5.30
C ALA A 203 -6.25 -7.78 4.93
N ALA A 204 -5.98 -7.89 3.63
CA ALA A 204 -4.77 -8.50 3.10
C ALA A 204 -4.10 -7.55 2.11
N ALA A 205 -2.80 -7.34 2.29
CA ALA A 205 -1.97 -6.46 1.48
C ALA A 205 -0.72 -7.22 0.97
N SER A 206 0.10 -6.54 0.17
CA SER A 206 1.29 -7.16 -0.44
C SER A 206 2.31 -7.64 0.58
N LEU A 207 2.53 -6.88 1.66
CA LEU A 207 3.51 -7.20 2.70
C LEU A 207 2.99 -8.08 3.83
N GLY A 208 1.68 -8.29 3.96
CA GLY A 208 1.11 -8.96 5.12
C GLY A 208 -0.42 -8.95 5.16
N GLN A 209 -0.94 -9.40 6.29
CA GLN A 209 -2.37 -9.48 6.59
C GLN A 209 -2.69 -8.79 7.91
N VAL A 210 -3.96 -8.43 8.10
CA VAL A 210 -4.46 -7.84 9.33
C VAL A 210 -5.61 -8.68 9.84
N TYR A 211 -5.56 -9.05 11.11
CA TYR A 211 -6.62 -9.75 11.83
C TYR A 211 -7.23 -8.83 12.87
N GLN A 212 -8.52 -9.02 13.16
CA GLN A 212 -9.13 -8.41 14.34
C GLN A 212 -8.97 -9.37 15.50
N ALA A 213 -8.48 -8.89 16.64
CA ALA A 213 -8.35 -9.69 17.84
C ALA A 213 -8.84 -8.93 19.08
N ARG A 214 -9.14 -9.66 20.15
CA ARG A 214 -9.46 -9.11 21.46
C ARG A 214 -8.40 -9.57 22.45
N LEU A 215 -7.67 -8.63 23.04
CA LEU A 215 -6.67 -8.94 24.05
C LEU A 215 -7.30 -9.61 25.27
N ARG A 216 -6.71 -10.71 25.75
CA ARG A 216 -7.23 -11.42 26.91
C ARG A 216 -7.13 -10.60 28.20
N SER A 217 -6.02 -9.86 28.34
CA SER A 217 -5.67 -9.06 29.52
C SER A 217 -6.59 -7.84 29.71
N SER A 218 -6.77 -7.02 28.68
CA SER A 218 -7.51 -5.74 28.77
C SER A 218 -8.91 -5.78 28.16
N LYS A 219 -9.28 -6.87 27.47
CA LYS A 219 -10.52 -6.99 26.66
C LYS A 219 -10.63 -6.01 25.50
N GLN A 220 -9.57 -5.24 25.22
CA GLN A 220 -9.52 -4.28 24.13
C GLN A 220 -9.48 -5.00 22.77
N VAL A 221 -10.24 -4.48 21.81
CA VAL A 221 -10.18 -4.91 20.42
C VAL A 221 -8.98 -4.23 19.75
N VAL A 222 -8.15 -5.03 19.09
CA VAL A 222 -6.92 -4.61 18.43
C VAL A 222 -6.84 -5.18 17.01
N ALA A 223 -6.10 -4.49 16.14
CA ALA A 223 -5.71 -5.01 14.84
C ALA A 223 -4.34 -5.67 14.96
N VAL A 224 -4.22 -6.94 14.55
CA VAL A 224 -2.98 -7.71 14.57
C VAL A 224 -2.48 -7.81 13.14
N LYS A 225 -1.41 -7.05 12.83
CA LYS A 225 -0.73 -7.13 11.54
C LYS A 225 0.28 -8.28 11.57
N VAL A 226 0.24 -9.13 10.56
CA VAL A 226 1.17 -10.26 10.39
C VAL A 226 1.90 -10.09 9.07
N GLN A 227 3.21 -10.11 9.11
CA GLN A 227 4.03 -10.00 7.92
C GLN A 227 3.94 -11.28 7.09
N ARG A 228 3.92 -11.13 5.77
CA ARG A 228 3.89 -12.25 4.82
C ARG A 228 5.20 -13.06 4.93
N PRO A 229 5.14 -14.39 5.05
CA PRO A 229 6.33 -15.24 5.15
C PRO A 229 7.30 -15.02 3.98
N GLY A 230 8.59 -14.94 4.31
CA GLY A 230 9.68 -14.78 3.33
C GLY A 230 9.63 -13.52 2.47
N VAL A 231 8.81 -12.53 2.82
CA VAL A 231 8.72 -11.26 2.08
C VAL A 231 10.03 -10.51 2.07
N GLN A 232 10.76 -10.54 3.20
CA GLN A 232 12.05 -9.90 3.37
C GLN A 232 13.10 -10.49 2.42
N ALA A 233 13.23 -11.83 2.41
CA ALA A 233 14.11 -12.57 1.52
C ALA A 233 13.78 -12.33 0.03
N ALA A 234 12.49 -12.30 -0.30
CA ALA A 234 12.07 -12.06 -1.69
C ALA A 234 12.40 -10.63 -2.13
N ILE A 235 12.06 -9.63 -1.31
CA ILE A 235 12.32 -8.23 -1.62
C ILE A 235 13.83 -7.97 -1.70
N SER A 236 14.64 -8.49 -0.77
CA SER A 236 16.10 -8.31 -0.81
C SER A 236 16.72 -8.87 -2.09
N LEU A 237 16.32 -10.08 -2.50
CA LEU A 237 16.80 -10.68 -3.74
C LEU A 237 16.33 -9.90 -4.96
N ASP A 238 15.06 -9.49 -4.98
CA ASP A 238 14.53 -8.67 -6.06
C ASP A 238 15.27 -7.33 -6.17
N MET A 239 15.67 -6.71 -5.04
CA MET A 239 16.41 -5.44 -5.07
C MET A 239 17.80 -5.63 -5.65
N LEU A 240 18.48 -6.71 -5.30
CA LEU A 240 19.76 -7.07 -5.89
C LEU A 240 19.65 -7.21 -7.43
N ILE A 241 18.62 -7.92 -7.90
CA ILE A 241 18.38 -8.15 -9.32
C ILE A 241 17.98 -6.85 -10.04
N LEU A 242 17.04 -6.08 -9.49
CA LEU A 242 16.60 -4.82 -10.09
C LEU A 242 17.73 -3.81 -10.18
N ARG A 243 18.57 -3.73 -9.15
CA ARG A 243 19.74 -2.84 -9.15
C ARG A 243 20.79 -3.27 -10.17
N PHE A 244 20.99 -4.58 -10.37
CA PHE A 244 21.84 -5.11 -11.43
C PHE A 244 21.30 -4.75 -12.81
N LEU A 245 20.00 -4.99 -13.06
CA LEU A 245 19.34 -4.66 -14.33
C LEU A 245 19.37 -3.16 -14.62
N ALA A 246 19.15 -2.31 -13.61
CA ALA A 246 19.25 -0.86 -13.73
C ALA A 246 20.64 -0.41 -14.21
N GLY A 247 21.70 -1.06 -13.72
CA GLY A 247 23.08 -0.82 -14.19
C GLY A 247 23.27 -1.20 -15.67
N LEU A 248 22.71 -2.33 -16.11
CA LEU A 248 22.75 -2.74 -17.51
C LEU A 248 22.00 -1.77 -18.42
N VAL A 249 20.79 -1.37 -18.04
CA VAL A 249 19.96 -0.41 -18.79
C VAL A 249 20.65 0.94 -18.91
N ARG A 250 21.25 1.44 -17.81
CA ARG A 250 22.04 2.66 -17.82
C ARG A 250 23.19 2.59 -18.84
N LYS A 251 23.94 1.49 -18.83
CA LYS A 251 25.08 1.27 -19.75
C LYS A 251 24.64 1.17 -21.20
N ALA A 252 23.52 0.49 -21.48
CA ALA A 252 23.00 0.29 -22.84
C ALA A 252 22.33 1.54 -23.42
N GLY A 253 21.51 2.23 -22.63
CA GLY A 253 20.70 3.38 -23.06
C GLY A 253 21.40 4.73 -22.97
N LYS A 254 22.63 4.80 -22.44
CA LYS A 254 23.37 6.05 -22.19
C LYS A 254 22.56 7.10 -21.42
N PHE A 255 21.72 6.66 -20.48
CA PHE A 255 20.96 7.57 -19.63
C PHE A 255 21.91 8.32 -18.68
N ASN A 256 21.71 9.64 -18.54
CA ASN A 256 22.43 10.44 -17.55
C ASN A 256 21.91 10.24 -16.12
N THR A 257 20.71 9.68 -15.97
CA THR A 257 20.10 9.39 -14.67
C THR A 257 20.72 8.14 -14.06
N ASP A 258 21.07 8.21 -12.77
CA ASP A 258 21.53 7.05 -12.02
C ASP A 258 20.33 6.15 -11.63
N LEU A 259 19.99 5.22 -12.53
CA LEU A 259 18.90 4.27 -12.30
C LEU A 259 19.15 3.37 -11.09
N GLN A 260 20.41 3.11 -10.72
CA GLN A 260 20.71 2.30 -9.55
C GLN A 260 20.39 3.07 -8.27
N ALA A 261 20.70 4.37 -8.23
CA ALA A 261 20.32 5.23 -7.11
C ALA A 261 18.79 5.34 -6.94
N VAL A 262 18.03 5.35 -8.05
CA VAL A 262 16.56 5.31 -7.99
C VAL A 262 16.05 4.01 -7.37
N VAL A 263 16.65 2.87 -7.74
CA VAL A 263 16.33 1.57 -7.11
C VAL A 263 16.72 1.58 -5.63
N ASP A 264 17.89 2.12 -5.28
CA ASP A 264 18.37 2.19 -3.90
C ASP A 264 17.43 3.02 -3.00
N GLU A 265 16.94 4.17 -3.48
CA GLU A 265 15.98 5.00 -2.73
C GLU A 265 14.64 4.29 -2.53
N TRP A 266 14.13 3.67 -3.59
CA TRP A 266 12.88 2.92 -3.52
C TRP A 266 13.00 1.70 -2.59
N ALA A 267 14.13 0.99 -2.66
CA ALA A 267 14.43 -0.13 -1.79
C ALA A 267 14.50 0.29 -0.32
N SER A 268 15.18 1.40 -0.03
CA SER A 268 15.25 1.97 1.33
C SER A 268 13.85 2.22 1.90
N SER A 269 12.98 2.87 1.12
CA SER A 269 11.59 3.12 1.53
C SER A 269 10.81 1.83 1.77
N LEU A 270 10.99 0.81 0.92
CA LEU A 270 10.27 -0.46 1.07
C LEU A 270 10.74 -1.27 2.30
N PHE A 271 12.04 -1.28 2.60
CA PHE A 271 12.55 -1.91 3.82
C PHE A 271 12.08 -1.21 5.09
N GLN A 272 11.95 0.12 5.06
CA GLN A 272 11.34 0.86 6.17
C GLN A 272 9.88 0.45 6.40
N GLU A 273 9.13 0.15 5.34
CA GLU A 273 7.74 -0.34 5.46
C GLU A 273 7.66 -1.77 6.04
N MET A 274 8.70 -2.58 5.86
CA MET A 274 8.78 -3.92 6.44
C MET A 274 9.14 -3.91 7.94
N ASP A 275 9.69 -2.81 8.45
CA ASP A 275 10.04 -2.67 9.87
C ASP A 275 8.82 -2.22 10.69
N TYR A 276 8.05 -3.20 11.16
CA TYR A 276 6.87 -2.94 11.98
C TYR A 276 7.19 -2.36 13.37
N LYS A 277 8.42 -2.51 13.88
CA LYS A 277 8.83 -1.88 15.14
C LYS A 277 8.94 -0.37 14.93
N ARG A 278 9.61 0.05 13.85
CA ARG A 278 9.64 1.46 13.45
C ARG A 278 8.25 2.00 13.12
N GLU A 279 7.41 1.22 12.44
CA GLU A 279 6.01 1.61 12.19
C GLU A 279 5.26 1.86 13.51
N ALA A 280 5.38 0.95 14.48
CA ALA A 280 4.75 1.07 15.79
C ALA A 280 5.26 2.29 16.57
N ASP A 281 6.57 2.53 16.61
CA ASP A 281 7.16 3.70 17.27
C ASP A 281 6.67 5.01 16.66
N ASN A 282 6.59 5.06 15.32
CA ASN A 282 6.06 6.21 14.60
C ASN A 282 4.56 6.41 14.85
N ALA A 283 3.78 5.33 14.92
CA ALA A 283 2.37 5.37 15.27
C ALA A 283 2.14 5.90 16.70
N VAL A 284 2.97 5.49 17.66
CA VAL A 284 2.95 6.00 19.03
C VAL A 284 3.27 7.50 19.07
N LYS A 285 4.34 7.94 18.40
CA LYS A 285 4.69 9.37 18.27
C LYS A 285 3.55 10.18 17.63
N PHE A 286 2.95 9.65 16.58
CA PHE A 286 1.80 10.27 15.91
C PHE A 286 0.58 10.35 16.83
N SER A 287 0.31 9.32 17.62
CA SER A 287 -0.78 9.32 18.60
C SER A 287 -0.59 10.44 19.64
N TYR A 288 0.64 10.65 20.12
CA TYR A 288 0.95 11.77 21.02
C TYR A 288 0.77 13.11 20.31
N MET A 289 1.20 13.26 19.06
CA MET A 289 1.02 14.50 18.30
C MET A 289 -0.46 14.81 18.03
N VAL A 290 -1.26 13.83 17.63
CA VAL A 290 -2.71 14.01 17.42
C VAL A 290 -3.41 14.30 18.74
N THR A 291 -3.04 13.61 19.82
CA THR A 291 -3.59 13.85 21.16
C THR A 291 -3.21 15.25 21.66
N LEU A 292 -1.95 15.67 21.48
CA LEU A 292 -1.49 17.02 21.80
C LEU A 292 -2.17 18.07 20.94
N ARG A 293 -2.39 17.82 19.65
CA ARG A 293 -3.10 18.73 18.75
C ARG A 293 -4.59 18.81 19.07
N MET A 294 -5.23 17.70 19.48
CA MET A 294 -6.60 17.71 20.00
C MET A 294 -6.68 18.41 21.36
N LEU A 295 -5.74 18.18 22.28
CA LEU A 295 -5.63 18.89 23.56
C LEU A 295 -5.38 20.39 23.34
N TRP A 296 -4.53 20.76 22.39
CA TRP A 296 -4.30 22.14 21.96
C TRP A 296 -5.53 22.73 21.29
N PHE A 297 -6.24 21.98 20.45
CA PHE A 297 -7.47 22.44 19.82
C PHE A 297 -8.57 22.65 20.86
N GLN A 298 -8.72 21.74 21.81
CA GLN A 298 -9.65 21.86 22.95
C GLN A 298 -9.25 23.02 23.86
N ARG A 299 -7.96 23.20 24.17
CA ARG A 299 -7.45 24.36 24.94
C ARG A 299 -7.61 25.68 24.19
N CYS A 300 -7.38 25.74 22.88
CA CYS A 300 -7.59 26.92 22.07
C CYS A 300 -9.08 27.29 21.97
N ILE A 301 -9.98 26.29 21.84
CA ILE A 301 -11.43 26.50 21.91
C ILE A 301 -11.82 27.03 23.29
N CYS A 302 -11.33 26.43 24.38
CA CYS A 302 -11.62 26.88 25.74
C CYS A 302 -11.06 28.29 26.00
N HIS A 303 -9.85 28.60 25.54
CA HIS A 303 -9.22 29.91 25.70
C HIS A 303 -9.91 31.00 24.85
N LYS A 304 -10.37 30.68 23.64
CA LYS A 304 -11.20 31.59 22.81
C LYS A 304 -12.62 31.78 23.36
N LEU A 305 -13.19 30.78 24.04
CA LEU A 305 -14.49 30.90 24.71
C LEU A 305 -14.40 31.71 26.01
N LEU A 306 -13.33 31.55 26.79
CA LEU A 306 -13.11 32.27 28.05
C LEU A 306 -12.75 33.75 27.86
N THR A 307 -12.16 34.13 26.72
CA THR A 307 -11.86 35.54 26.39
C THR A 307 -13.03 36.34 25.82
N LYS A 308 -14.20 35.70 25.58
CA LYS A 308 -15.45 36.37 25.18
C LYS A 308 -16.41 36.68 26.34
N PHE A 309 -16.04 36.34 27.57
CA PHE A 309 -16.76 36.72 28.78
C PHE A 309 -15.86 37.61 29.65
N SER A 310 -15.68 38.86 29.24
CA SER A 310 -15.41 39.93 30.20
C SER A 310 -16.75 40.43 30.76
N PRO A 311 -16.85 40.69 32.08
CA PRO A 311 -18.09 41.07 32.72
C PRO A 311 -18.51 42.47 32.25
N CYS A 312 -19.81 42.63 31.95
CA CYS A 312 -20.42 43.95 31.89
C CYS A 312 -20.24 44.64 33.23
N ASN A 313 -19.60 45.81 33.20
CA ASN A 313 -19.48 46.75 34.32
C ASN A 313 -20.86 47.02 34.95
N GLY A 314 -20.88 47.02 36.28
CA GLY A 314 -21.76 47.86 37.11
C GLY A 314 -20.90 48.93 37.75
#